data_AF-A0A7W8FGW2-F1
#
_entry.id   AF-A0A7W8FGW2-F1
#
_cell.length_a   1.000
_cell.length_b   1.000
_cell.length_c   1.000
_cell.angle_alpha   90.00
_cell.angle_beta   90.00
_cell.angle_gamma   90.00
#
_symmetry.space_group_name_H-M   'P 1'
#
loop_
_entity.id
_entity.type
_entity.pdbx_description
1 polymer ?
#
loop_
_entity_poly.entity_id
_entity_poly.type
_entity_poly.pdbx_seq_one_letter_code
_entity_poly.pdbx_strand_id
1 'polypeptide(L)'
;MHQKHWHHDFEYRDRLINAGIGSEEFFKAIEVTLPPVISRAELARLTGGLISTKTLSNEDAQQKGPKERVRAGSKVGYSKASAMAYLRKKLKLL
;
A
#
# COMPACT_ATOMS: atom_id res chain seq x y z
N MET A 1 8.02 -13.95 34.88
CA MET A 1 8.78 -14.12 33.63
C MET A 1 8.13 -13.31 32.51
N HIS A 2 8.41 -12.01 32.37
CA HIS A 2 7.67 -11.12 31.45
C HIS A 2 8.56 -10.11 30.68
N GLN A 3 9.90 -10.27 30.69
CA GLN A 3 10.82 -9.30 30.08
C GLN A 3 11.35 -9.69 28.69
N LYS A 4 11.19 -10.95 28.24
CA LYS A 4 11.84 -11.45 27.01
C LYS A 4 11.12 -11.09 25.70
N HIS A 5 9.84 -10.71 25.73
CA HIS A 5 9.07 -10.41 24.52
C HIS A 5 9.39 -9.02 23.93
N TRP A 6 9.68 -8.05 24.80
CA TRP A 6 9.83 -6.64 24.41
C TRP A 6 11.13 -6.35 23.65
N HIS A 7 12.22 -7.04 23.97
CA HIS A 7 13.51 -6.85 23.27
C HIS A 7 13.47 -7.35 21.82
N HIS A 8 12.71 -8.41 21.54
CA HIS A 8 12.69 -9.03 20.21
C HIS A 8 11.90 -8.18 19.19
N ASP A 9 10.81 -7.54 19.63
CA ASP A 9 10.04 -6.61 18.78
C ASP A 9 10.84 -5.35 18.43
N PHE A 10 11.67 -4.85 19.35
CA PHE A 10 12.50 -3.66 19.10
C PHE A 10 13.57 -3.93 18.03
N GLU A 11 14.30 -5.05 18.14
CA GLU A 11 15.34 -5.39 17.16
C GLU A 11 14.77 -5.77 15.78
N TYR A 12 13.55 -6.31 15.73
CA TYR A 12 12.87 -6.59 14.47
C TYR A 12 12.47 -5.31 13.76
N ARG A 13 11.89 -4.35 14.48
CA ARG A 13 11.50 -3.05 13.93
C ARG A 13 12.70 -2.25 13.45
N ASP A 14 13.79 -2.23 14.23
CA ASP A 14 15.04 -1.59 13.80
C ASP A 14 15.62 -2.25 12.54
N ARG A 15 15.57 -3.59 12.42
CA ARG A 15 15.98 -4.27 11.19
C ARG A 15 15.13 -3.90 9.97
N LEU A 16 13.81 -3.78 10.12
CA LEU A 16 12.93 -3.40 9.01
C LEU A 16 13.13 -1.95 8.58
N ILE A 17 13.37 -1.05 9.53
CA ILE A 17 13.71 0.34 9.27
C ILE A 17 15.08 0.43 8.58
N ASN A 18 16.08 -0.34 9.04
CA ASN A 18 17.40 -0.42 8.41
C ASN A 18 17.34 -1.07 7.01
N ALA A 19 16.38 -1.94 6.75
CA ALA A 19 16.09 -2.49 5.41
C ALA A 19 15.31 -1.49 4.51
N GLY A 20 14.96 -0.32 5.03
CA GLY A 20 14.30 0.77 4.29
C GLY A 20 12.80 0.59 4.10
N ILE A 21 12.15 -0.41 4.69
CA ILE A 21 10.72 -0.65 4.49
C ILE A 21 9.91 0.46 5.17
N GLY A 22 8.98 1.08 4.43
CA GLY A 22 8.19 2.21 4.93
C GLY A 22 8.94 3.56 4.96
N SER A 23 10.20 3.61 4.52
CA SER A 23 10.92 4.85 4.27
C SER A 23 10.38 5.57 3.02
N GLU A 24 10.72 6.86 2.86
CA GLU A 24 10.36 7.60 1.64
C GLU A 24 10.99 6.97 0.39
N GLU A 25 12.23 6.46 0.48
CA GLU A 25 12.88 5.82 -0.67
C GLU A 25 12.19 4.52 -1.09
N PHE A 26 11.61 3.77 -0.15
CA PHE A 26 10.76 2.63 -0.46
C PHE A 26 9.51 3.04 -1.22
N PHE A 27 8.80 4.08 -0.78
CA PHE A 27 7.62 4.58 -1.49
C PHE A 27 7.97 5.18 -2.85
N LYS A 28 9.12 5.86 -2.95
CA LYS A 28 9.63 6.41 -4.22
C LYS A 28 9.96 5.30 -5.22
N ALA A 29 10.56 4.20 -4.76
CA ALA A 29 10.82 3.04 -5.61
C ALA A 29 9.51 2.47 -6.19
N ILE A 30 8.46 2.36 -5.37
CA ILE A 30 7.12 1.96 -5.85
C ILE A 30 6.61 2.99 -6.88
N GLU A 31 6.65 4.28 -6.56
CA GLU A 31 6.11 5.37 -7.39
C GLU A 31 6.71 5.42 -8.81
N VAL A 32 8.01 5.11 -8.93
CA VAL A 32 8.70 5.00 -10.23
C VAL A 32 8.14 3.85 -11.07
N THR A 33 7.85 2.70 -10.46
CA THR A 33 7.35 1.52 -11.18
C THR A 33 5.87 1.61 -11.56
N LEU A 34 5.11 2.46 -10.88
CA LEU A 34 3.68 2.60 -11.10
C LEU A 34 3.38 3.26 -12.45
N PRO A 35 2.42 2.74 -13.24
CA PRO A 35 1.94 3.46 -14.42
C PRO A 35 1.13 4.72 -14.03
N PRO A 36 0.93 5.68 -14.96
CA PRO A 36 0.15 6.90 -14.68
C PRO A 36 -1.28 6.64 -14.20
N VAL A 37 -1.87 5.54 -14.69
CA VAL A 37 -3.19 5.04 -14.29
C VAL A 37 -3.08 3.55 -13.97
N ILE A 38 -3.65 3.14 -12.85
CA ILE A 38 -3.57 1.77 -12.33
C ILE A 38 -4.97 1.24 -12.07
N SER A 39 -5.31 0.10 -12.66
CA SER A 39 -6.58 -0.58 -12.36
C SER A 39 -6.59 -1.17 -10.95
N ARG A 40 -7.77 -1.39 -10.37
CA ARG A 40 -7.91 -2.13 -9.09
C ARG A 40 -7.21 -3.49 -9.12
N ALA A 41 -7.37 -4.22 -10.23
CA ALA A 41 -6.76 -5.53 -10.43
C ALA A 41 -5.24 -5.46 -10.42
N GLU A 42 -4.69 -4.44 -11.09
CA GLU A 42 -3.24 -4.26 -11.15
C GLU A 42 -2.67 -3.81 -9.81
N LEU A 43 -3.34 -2.91 -9.08
CA LEU A 43 -2.91 -2.52 -7.73
C LEU A 43 -2.88 -3.73 -6.78
N ALA A 44 -3.88 -4.61 -6.87
CA ALA A 44 -3.91 -5.83 -6.09
C ALA A 44 -2.76 -6.79 -6.46
N ARG A 45 -2.44 -6.91 -7.75
CA ARG A 45 -1.32 -7.72 -8.23
C ARG A 45 0.03 -7.17 -7.78
N LEU A 46 0.26 -5.86 -7.92
CA LEU A 46 1.50 -5.19 -7.56
C LEU A 46 1.81 -5.25 -6.06
N THR A 47 0.77 -5.26 -5.22
CA THR A 47 0.92 -5.43 -3.78
C THR A 47 1.04 -6.91 -3.36
N GLY A 48 1.19 -7.84 -4.31
CA GLY A 48 1.27 -9.27 -4.03
C GLY A 48 0.01 -9.85 -3.37
N GLY A 49 -1.15 -9.19 -3.53
CA GLY A 49 -2.40 -9.59 -2.90
C GLY A 49 -2.60 -9.08 -1.47
N LEU A 50 -1.67 -8.27 -0.92
CA LEU A 50 -1.86 -7.62 0.39
C LEU A 50 -3.13 -6.75 0.42
N ILE A 51 -3.49 -6.16 -0.72
CA ILE A 51 -4.71 -5.38 -0.89
C ILE A 51 -5.52 -6.01 -2.02
N SER A 52 -6.60 -6.71 -1.69
CA SER A 52 -7.44 -7.36 -2.69
C SER A 52 -8.27 -6.36 -3.51
N THR A 53 -8.66 -6.76 -4.73
CA THR A 53 -9.61 -6.00 -5.56
C THR A 53 -10.95 -5.77 -4.87
N LYS A 54 -11.41 -6.74 -4.08
CA LYS A 54 -12.62 -6.66 -3.27
C LYS A 54 -12.49 -5.62 -2.17
N THR A 55 -11.34 -5.58 -1.48
CA THR A 55 -11.02 -4.56 -0.47
C THR A 55 -11.07 -3.17 -1.10
N LEU A 56 -10.40 -2.97 -2.25
CA LEU A 56 -10.42 -1.71 -2.99
C LEU A 56 -11.84 -1.30 -3.40
N SER A 57 -12.66 -2.24 -3.89
CA SER A 57 -14.05 -1.95 -4.26
C SER A 57 -14.90 -1.54 -3.06
N ASN A 58 -14.76 -2.24 -1.93
CA ASN A 58 -15.49 -1.93 -0.70
C ASN A 58 -15.06 -0.57 -0.12
N GLU A 59 -13.76 -0.28 -0.13
CA GLU A 59 -13.23 0.98 0.38
C GLU A 59 -13.58 2.16 -0.54
N ASP A 60 -13.66 1.95 -1.85
CA ASP A 60 -14.17 2.94 -2.79
C ASP A 60 -15.64 3.27 -2.54
N ALA A 61 -16.46 2.28 -2.18
CA ALA A 61 -17.85 2.49 -1.78
C ALA A 61 -17.96 3.26 -0.46
N GLN A 62 -17.03 3.04 0.47
CA GLN A 62 -16.94 3.76 1.74
C GLN A 62 -16.20 5.10 1.65
N GLN A 63 -15.76 5.53 0.47
CA GLN A 63 -14.91 6.72 0.26
C GLN A 63 -13.58 6.69 1.06
N LYS A 64 -13.10 5.49 1.41
CA LYS A 64 -11.84 5.23 2.11
C LYS A 64 -10.71 4.78 1.18
N GLY A 65 -11.03 4.42 -0.05
CA GLY A 65 -10.09 4.03 -1.10
C GLY A 65 -9.35 5.21 -1.73
N PRO A 66 -8.61 4.99 -2.83
CA PRO A 66 -7.99 6.08 -3.58
C PRO A 66 -9.04 7.07 -4.10
N LYS A 67 -8.76 8.37 -3.94
CA LYS A 67 -9.69 9.47 -4.23
C LYS A 67 -9.92 9.71 -5.72
N GLU A 68 -8.84 9.80 -6.49
CA GLU A 68 -8.90 10.09 -7.92
C GLU A 68 -9.12 8.79 -8.67
N ARG A 69 -10.35 8.63 -9.15
CA ARG A 69 -10.82 7.41 -9.81
C ARG A 69 -11.10 7.69 -11.26
N VAL A 70 -10.66 6.78 -12.11
CA VAL A 70 -10.97 6.76 -13.54
C VAL A 70 -11.72 5.48 -13.89
N ARG A 71 -12.65 5.56 -14.83
CA ARG A 71 -13.41 4.42 -15.30
C ARG A 71 -13.17 4.23 -16.79
N ALA A 72 -12.86 3.00 -17.18
CA ALA A 72 -12.73 2.57 -18.58
C ALA A 72 -13.65 1.36 -18.79
N GLY A 73 -14.83 1.61 -19.36
CA GLY A 73 -15.90 0.61 -19.44
C GLY A 73 -16.34 0.12 -18.05
N SER A 74 -16.28 -1.20 -17.83
CA SER A 74 -16.59 -1.82 -16.53
C SER A 74 -15.43 -1.78 -15.52
N LYS A 75 -14.24 -1.32 -15.92
CA LYS A 75 -13.05 -1.31 -15.07
C LYS A 75 -12.89 0.03 -14.37
N VAL A 76 -12.46 -0.03 -13.11
CA VAL A 76 -12.09 1.15 -12.31
C VAL A 76 -10.59 1.12 -12.07
N GLY A 77 -9.97 2.29 -12.21
CA GLY A 77 -8.59 2.53 -11.86
C GLY A 77 -8.42 3.85 -11.13
N TYR A 78 -7.17 4.14 -10.82
CA TYR A 78 -6.73 5.26 -9.99
C TYR A 78 -5.58 5.98 -10.67
N SER A 79 -5.45 7.28 -10.42
CA SER A 79 -4.22 7.98 -10.76
C SER A 79 -3.05 7.42 -9.93
N LYS A 80 -1.84 7.51 -10.47
CA LYS A 80 -0.60 7.19 -9.75
C LYS A 80 -0.55 7.87 -8.38
N ALA A 81 -0.80 9.18 -8.34
CA ALA A 81 -0.74 9.97 -7.12
C ALA A 81 -1.73 9.46 -6.05
N SER A 82 -2.96 9.14 -6.47
CA SER A 82 -3.97 8.66 -5.55
C SER A 82 -3.71 7.24 -5.05
N ALA A 83 -3.23 6.36 -5.91
CA ALA A 83 -2.79 5.02 -5.52
C ALA A 83 -1.63 5.10 -4.50
N MET A 84 -0.64 5.95 -4.73
CA MET A 84 0.48 6.14 -3.81
C MET A 84 0.04 6.70 -2.45
N ALA A 85 -0.83 7.72 -2.43
CA ALA A 85 -1.39 8.26 -1.19
C ALA A 85 -2.13 7.18 -0.38
N TYR A 86 -2.85 6.30 -1.08
CA TYR A 86 -3.54 5.18 -0.46
C TYR A 86 -2.57 4.12 0.10
N LEU A 87 -1.54 3.74 -0.66
CA LEU A 87 -0.52 2.78 -0.21
C LEU A 87 0.23 3.30 1.03
N ARG A 88 0.64 4.57 1.04
CA ARG A 88 1.29 5.22 2.19
C ARG A 88 0.41 5.16 3.46
N LYS A 89 -0.92 5.26 3.31
CA LYS A 89 -1.86 5.15 4.44
C LYS A 89 -2.05 3.70 4.93
N LYS A 90 -1.94 2.73 4.03
CA LYS A 90 -2.30 1.32 4.28
C LYS A 90 -1.14 0.47 4.76
N LEU A 91 0.05 0.67 4.20
CA LEU A 91 1.24 -0.06 4.59
C LEU A 91 1.77 0.50 5.91
N LYS A 92 1.81 -0.34 6.94
CA LYS A 92 2.34 -0.02 8.27
C LYS A 92 3.28 -1.13 8.71
N LEU A 93 4.40 -0.75 9.32
CA LEU A 93 5.29 -1.69 10.01
C LEU A 93 4.59 -2.15 11.31
N LEU A 94 4.68 -3.45 11.61
CA LEU A 94 4.22 -4.05 12.87
C LEU A 94 5.38 -4.07 13.87
#